data_AF-A0A955SQB2-F1
#
_entry.id   AF-A0A955SQB2-F1
#
_cell.length_a   1.000
_cell.length_b   1.000
_cell.length_c   1.000
_cell.angle_alpha   90.00
_cell.angle_beta   90.00
_cell.angle_gamma   90.00
#
_symmetry.space_group_name_H-M   'P 1'
#
loop_
_entity.id
_entity.type
_entity.pdbx_description
1 polymer ?
#
loop_
_entity_poly.entity_id
_entity_poly.type
_entity_poly.pdbx_seq_one_letter_code
_entity_poly.pdbx_strand_id
1 'polypeptide(L)'
;LVALDIDGDRDMDILASSRANPTINAFVNDGAGALTSDNAFRINATLPETLLVDDFNSDSFPDFIATIFSPLFLRPKGGFELFINDGSGGFTSSEILYPASFDPLPRSLVSGDFDGDSDTDFAALDRYNGLLSVFLNQLVPQPRSADLNFDQRIDFLDLLEIQKEWGTEVSGPK
;
A
#
# COMPACT_ATOMS: atom_id res chain seq x y z
N LEU A 1 2.46 -3.65 16.22
CA LEU A 1 2.73 -2.24 16.59
C LEU A 1 3.82 -1.74 15.69
N VAL A 2 3.64 -0.54 15.15
CA VAL A 2 4.56 0.16 14.25
C VAL A 2 4.59 1.63 14.65
N ALA A 3 5.67 2.33 14.28
CA ALA A 3 5.81 3.77 14.47
C ALA A 3 6.03 4.44 13.11
N LEU A 4 5.32 5.53 12.85
CA LEU A 4 5.32 6.30 11.61
C LEU A 4 4.77 7.70 11.89
N ASP A 5 5.03 8.66 11.01
CA ASP A 5 4.43 10.00 11.03
C ASP A 5 3.08 9.95 10.29
N ILE A 6 1.97 9.90 11.02
CA ILE A 6 0.64 9.61 10.46
C ILE A 6 0.04 10.86 9.79
N ASP A 7 0.29 12.05 10.34
CA ASP A 7 -0.34 13.30 9.91
C ASP A 7 0.64 14.31 9.26
N GLY A 8 1.90 13.92 9.08
CA GLY A 8 2.91 14.67 8.34
C GLY A 8 3.53 15.81 9.15
N ASP A 9 3.32 15.84 10.47
CA ASP A 9 3.87 16.87 11.35
C ASP A 9 5.34 16.65 11.75
N ARG A 10 5.90 15.49 11.35
CA ARG A 10 7.27 15.00 11.62
C ARG A 10 7.52 14.49 13.01
N ASP A 11 6.48 14.32 13.80
CA ASP A 11 6.54 13.62 15.07
C ASP A 11 6.14 12.15 14.87
N MET A 12 6.86 11.24 15.54
CA MET A 12 6.61 9.81 15.38
C MET A 12 5.38 9.39 16.21
N ASP A 13 4.40 8.84 15.52
CA ASP A 13 3.17 8.28 16.08
C ASP A 13 3.26 6.76 16.25
N ILE A 14 2.21 6.16 16.81
CA ILE A 14 2.09 4.71 16.98
C ILE A 14 0.79 4.17 16.41
N LEU A 15 0.89 3.13 15.58
CA LEU A 15 -0.23 2.24 15.27
C LEU A 15 -0.10 0.91 16.02
N ALA A 16 -1.16 0.51 16.72
CA ALA A 16 -1.23 -0.73 17.47
C ALA A 16 -2.45 -1.57 17.05
N SER A 17 -2.20 -2.70 16.40
CA SER A 17 -3.22 -3.71 16.10
C SER A 17 -3.77 -4.33 17.38
N SER A 18 -5.09 -4.47 17.44
CA SER A 18 -5.79 -5.18 18.52
C SER A 18 -6.67 -6.25 17.90
N ARG A 19 -6.38 -7.51 18.22
CA ARG A 19 -7.22 -8.63 17.81
C ARG A 19 -8.47 -8.79 18.67
N ALA A 20 -8.37 -8.46 19.96
CA ALA A 20 -9.46 -8.64 20.93
C ALA A 20 -10.60 -7.64 20.72
N ASN A 21 -10.25 -6.41 20.37
CA ASN A 21 -11.15 -5.39 19.85
C ASN A 21 -10.71 -5.14 18.41
N PRO A 22 -11.43 -5.61 17.37
CA PRO A 22 -10.97 -5.67 15.97
C PRO A 22 -10.78 -4.28 15.37
N THR A 23 -9.72 -3.62 15.80
CA THR A 23 -9.35 -2.25 15.46
C THR A 23 -7.84 -2.14 15.47
N ILE A 24 -7.35 -1.13 14.77
CA ILE A 24 -6.01 -0.60 14.91
C ILE A 24 -6.16 0.72 15.66
N ASN A 25 -5.46 0.88 16.77
CA ASN A 25 -5.46 2.13 17.52
C ASN A 25 -4.27 2.97 17.04
N ALA A 26 -4.55 4.18 16.57
CA ALA A 26 -3.55 5.19 16.28
C ALA A 26 -3.39 6.09 17.50
N PHE A 27 -2.17 6.37 17.92
CA PHE A 27 -1.82 7.31 18.97
C PHE A 27 -0.94 8.39 18.35
N VAL A 28 -1.51 9.60 18.21
CA VAL A 28 -0.83 10.74 17.60
C VAL A 28 -0.03 11.49 18.65
N ASN A 29 1.21 11.83 18.31
CA ASN A 29 2.18 12.53 19.15
C ASN A 29 2.40 13.94 18.62
N ASP A 30 2.05 14.95 19.42
CA ASP A 30 2.22 16.37 19.08
C ASP A 30 3.64 16.92 19.37
N GLY A 31 4.65 16.05 19.30
CA GLY A 31 6.04 16.37 19.62
C GLY A 31 6.36 16.53 21.11
N ALA A 32 5.35 16.54 22.00
CA ALA A 32 5.56 16.56 23.45
C ALA A 32 5.88 15.17 24.03
N GLY A 33 5.80 14.11 23.22
CA GLY A 33 6.06 12.72 23.61
C GLY A 33 4.89 12.07 24.38
N ALA A 34 3.71 12.67 24.36
CA ALA A 34 2.54 12.24 25.12
C ALA A 34 1.58 11.39 24.27
N LEU A 35 1.83 10.07 24.22
CA LEU A 35 0.94 9.11 23.59
C LEU A 35 -0.23 8.74 24.51
N THR A 36 -1.25 9.59 24.54
CA THR A 36 -2.43 9.43 25.41
C THR A 36 -3.64 8.93 24.63
N SER A 37 -4.65 8.42 25.35
CA SER A 37 -5.93 8.05 24.73
C SER A 37 -6.71 9.23 24.17
N ASP A 38 -6.41 10.45 24.61
CA ASP A 38 -7.11 11.67 24.18
C ASP A 38 -6.69 12.06 22.75
N ASN A 39 -5.48 11.68 22.35
CA ASN A 39 -4.95 11.85 20.99
C ASN A 39 -4.98 10.55 20.19
N ALA A 40 -5.92 9.65 20.52
CA ALA A 40 -6.03 8.36 19.87
C ALA A 40 -7.34 8.20 19.10
N PHE A 41 -7.24 7.58 17.92
CA PHE A 41 -8.41 7.19 17.14
C PHE A 41 -8.33 5.72 16.72
N ARG A 42 -9.47 5.17 16.30
CA ARG A 42 -9.60 3.76 15.94
C ARG A 42 -9.88 3.62 14.46
N ILE A 43 -9.10 2.76 13.82
CA ILE A 43 -9.30 2.31 12.46
C ILE A 43 -9.94 0.93 12.55
N ASN A 44 -11.11 0.76 11.94
CA ASN A 44 -11.77 -0.54 11.90
C ASN A 44 -10.98 -1.48 10.99
N ALA A 45 -10.70 -2.70 11.46
CA ALA A 45 -9.94 -3.68 10.70
C ALA A 45 -10.40 -5.10 11.03
N THR A 46 -10.24 -6.03 10.10
CA THR A 46 -10.75 -7.39 10.25
C THR A 46 -9.82 -8.26 11.11
N LEU A 47 -9.99 -8.25 12.43
CA LEU A 47 -9.16 -9.02 13.38
C LEU A 47 -7.64 -8.91 13.08
N PRO A 48 -7.10 -7.68 13.08
CA PRO A 48 -5.73 -7.43 12.65
C PRO A 48 -4.70 -8.07 13.60
N GLU A 49 -3.57 -8.53 13.06
CA GLU A 49 -2.45 -9.09 13.85
C GLU A 49 -1.15 -8.30 13.64
N THR A 50 -0.59 -8.33 12.44
CA THR A 50 0.68 -7.67 12.09
C THR A 50 0.41 -6.48 11.16
N LEU A 51 1.24 -5.46 11.24
CA LEU A 51 1.16 -4.27 10.39
C LEU A 51 2.47 -4.12 9.62
N LEU A 52 2.37 -3.73 8.35
CA LEU A 52 3.46 -3.30 7.48
C LEU A 52 3.13 -1.90 7.01
N VAL A 53 4.05 -0.95 7.18
CA VAL A 53 3.90 0.45 6.77
C VAL A 53 4.81 0.69 5.57
N ASP A 54 4.26 1.32 4.54
CA ASP A 54 5.00 1.85 3.39
C ASP A 54 4.09 2.79 2.58
N ASP A 55 4.61 3.44 1.55
CA ASP A 55 3.81 4.21 0.59
C ASP A 55 3.30 3.27 -0.52
N PHE A 56 2.07 2.75 -0.36
CA PHE A 56 1.51 1.74 -1.26
C PHE A 56 0.77 2.33 -2.45
N ASN A 57 0.47 3.64 -2.44
CA ASN A 57 -0.22 4.33 -3.54
C ASN A 57 0.62 5.42 -4.22
N SER A 58 1.88 5.59 -3.81
CA SER A 58 2.82 6.61 -4.31
C SER A 58 2.36 8.05 -4.10
N ASP A 59 1.62 8.34 -3.03
CA ASP A 59 1.17 9.69 -2.69
C ASP A 59 2.06 10.41 -1.66
N SER A 60 3.15 9.77 -1.23
CA SER A 60 4.11 10.24 -0.23
C SER A 60 3.58 10.29 1.21
N PHE A 61 2.40 9.75 1.49
CA PHE A 61 1.89 9.53 2.83
C PHE A 61 2.04 8.05 3.22
N PRO A 62 2.34 7.74 4.49
CA PRO A 62 2.52 6.36 4.90
C PRO A 62 1.17 5.64 4.99
N ASP A 63 0.99 4.65 4.14
CA ASP A 63 -0.09 3.68 4.15
C ASP A 63 0.27 2.50 5.06
N PHE A 64 -0.66 1.56 5.23
CA PHE A 64 -0.31 0.28 5.84
C PHE A 64 -1.14 -0.91 5.36
N ILE A 65 -0.52 -2.08 5.40
CA ILE A 65 -1.17 -3.38 5.27
C ILE A 65 -1.29 -4.02 6.66
N ALA A 66 -2.49 -4.48 7.00
CA ALA A 66 -2.72 -5.33 8.15
C ALA A 66 -2.85 -6.80 7.72
N THR A 67 -2.17 -7.70 8.41
CA THR A 67 -2.55 -9.12 8.34
C THR A 67 -3.86 -9.30 9.08
N ILE A 68 -4.82 -9.93 8.41
CA ILE A 68 -6.17 -10.13 8.92
C ILE A 68 -6.51 -11.61 8.99
N PHE A 69 -7.51 -11.92 9.81
CA PHE A 69 -8.03 -13.26 9.97
C PHE A 69 -9.55 -13.22 9.80
N SER A 70 -10.07 -13.96 8.82
CA SER A 70 -11.51 -14.03 8.62
C SER A 70 -12.12 -15.22 9.36
N PRO A 71 -13.06 -14.97 10.31
CA PRO A 71 -13.80 -16.03 10.97
C PRO A 71 -15.01 -16.51 10.12
N LEU A 72 -15.28 -15.85 8.99
CA LEU A 72 -16.48 -16.12 8.17
C LEU A 72 -16.34 -17.34 7.27
N PHE A 73 -15.12 -17.86 7.09
CA PHE A 73 -14.88 -19.07 6.31
C PHE A 73 -15.06 -20.33 7.16
N LEU A 74 -15.58 -21.40 6.56
CA LEU A 74 -15.75 -22.72 7.20
C LEU A 74 -14.44 -23.26 7.80
N ARG A 75 -13.30 -22.83 7.24
CA ARG A 75 -11.97 -22.95 7.83
C ARG A 75 -11.38 -21.56 7.92
N PRO A 76 -10.81 -21.16 9.07
CA PRO A 76 -10.28 -19.82 9.19
C PRO A 76 -9.20 -19.54 8.15
N LYS A 77 -9.19 -18.32 7.61
CA LYS A 77 -8.30 -17.95 6.52
C LYS A 77 -7.57 -16.65 6.82
N GLY A 78 -6.27 -16.67 6.54
CA GLY A 78 -5.41 -15.50 6.62
C GLY A 78 -5.58 -14.63 5.39
N GLY A 79 -5.50 -13.32 5.59
CA GLY A 79 -5.59 -12.35 4.51
C GLY A 79 -4.82 -11.09 4.83
N PHE A 80 -5.00 -10.11 3.96
CA PHE A 80 -4.42 -8.78 4.06
C PHE A 80 -5.53 -7.75 3.86
N GLU A 81 -5.45 -6.65 4.60
CA GLU A 81 -6.32 -5.48 4.43
C GLU A 81 -5.41 -4.26 4.26
N LEU A 82 -5.55 -3.55 3.14
CA LEU A 82 -4.80 -2.36 2.80
C LEU A 82 -5.56 -1.11 3.24
N PHE A 83 -4.86 -0.22 3.93
CA PHE A 83 -5.37 1.06 4.40
C PHE A 83 -4.54 2.19 3.81
N ILE A 84 -5.23 3.11 3.16
CA ILE A 84 -4.63 4.28 2.51
C ILE A 84 -4.80 5.50 3.42
N ASN A 85 -3.70 6.23 3.65
CA ASN A 85 -3.67 7.47 4.40
C ASN A 85 -3.98 8.65 3.47
N ASP A 86 -4.79 9.60 3.92
CA ASP A 86 -5.08 10.84 3.18
C ASP A 86 -4.11 11.99 3.46
N GLY A 87 -3.08 11.73 4.28
CA GLY A 87 -2.08 12.72 4.68
C GLY A 87 -2.54 13.67 5.79
N SER A 88 -3.77 13.53 6.27
CA SER A 88 -4.30 14.23 7.45
C SER A 88 -4.54 13.29 8.64
N GLY A 89 -3.97 12.08 8.56
CA GLY A 89 -4.16 10.99 9.50
C GLY A 89 -5.45 10.21 9.32
N GLY A 90 -6.21 10.47 8.25
CA GLY A 90 -7.39 9.71 7.89
C GLY A 90 -7.02 8.44 7.11
N PHE A 91 -7.44 7.27 7.61
CA PHE A 91 -7.23 6.00 6.91
C PHE A 91 -8.53 5.42 6.33
N THR A 92 -8.47 4.99 5.07
CA THR A 92 -9.58 4.29 4.40
C THR A 92 -9.16 2.88 3.99
N SER A 93 -9.98 1.88 4.33
CA SER A 93 -9.79 0.50 3.83
C SER A 93 -10.04 0.48 2.32
N SER A 94 -9.01 0.13 1.56
CA SER A 94 -9.00 0.16 0.10
C SER A 94 -9.25 -1.22 -0.50
N GLU A 95 -8.57 -2.24 0.04
CA GLU A 95 -8.66 -3.60 -0.49
C GLU A 95 -8.54 -4.66 0.62
N ILE A 96 -9.25 -5.77 0.44
CA ILE A 96 -9.14 -6.98 1.27
C ILE A 96 -8.82 -8.18 0.38
N LEU A 97 -7.69 -8.83 0.66
CA LEU A 97 -7.20 -9.99 -0.08
C LEU A 97 -7.16 -11.25 0.80
N TYR A 98 -7.65 -12.37 0.28
CA TYR A 98 -7.51 -13.70 0.91
C TYR A 98 -6.85 -14.68 -0.07
N PRO A 99 -5.52 -14.71 -0.16
CA PRO A 99 -4.84 -15.60 -1.09
C PRO A 99 -5.08 -17.07 -0.73
N ALA A 100 -5.19 -17.93 -1.73
CA ALA A 100 -5.40 -19.37 -1.49
C ALA A 100 -4.22 -20.06 -0.80
N SER A 101 -3.03 -19.46 -0.88
CA SER A 101 -1.76 -19.96 -0.33
C SER A 101 -1.64 -19.80 1.19
N PHE A 102 -2.46 -18.97 1.83
CA PHE A 102 -2.38 -18.69 3.26
C PHE A 102 -3.43 -19.46 4.06
N ASP A 103 -2.96 -20.27 5.00
CA ASP A 103 -3.80 -21.05 5.92
C ASP A 103 -3.11 -21.19 7.29
N PRO A 104 -3.57 -20.52 8.36
CA PRO A 104 -4.52 -19.41 8.43
C PRO A 104 -3.90 -18.05 8.79
N LEU A 105 -2.57 -17.91 8.97
CA LEU A 105 -1.97 -16.68 9.51
C LEU A 105 -0.64 -16.30 8.82
N PRO A 106 -0.65 -15.28 7.93
CA PRO A 106 0.57 -14.56 7.61
C PRO A 106 1.07 -13.81 8.85
N ARG A 107 2.37 -13.92 9.14
CA ARG A 107 2.95 -13.29 10.35
C ARG A 107 4.09 -12.33 10.08
N SER A 108 4.86 -12.58 9.02
CA SER A 108 5.94 -11.70 8.64
C SER A 108 5.60 -11.05 7.32
N LEU A 109 5.72 -9.74 7.28
CA LEU A 109 5.54 -8.91 6.10
C LEU A 109 6.83 -8.14 5.86
N VAL A 110 7.17 -7.95 4.58
CA VAL A 110 8.21 -7.02 4.13
C VAL A 110 7.69 -6.34 2.85
N SER A 111 8.02 -5.06 2.69
CA SER A 111 7.76 -4.32 1.46
C SER A 111 9.06 -4.13 0.66
N GLY A 112 8.89 -3.77 -0.60
CA GLY A 112 9.96 -3.37 -1.51
C GLY A 112 9.48 -3.48 -2.96
N ASP A 113 10.19 -2.85 -3.87
CA ASP A 113 9.98 -3.03 -5.31
C ASP A 113 10.61 -4.36 -5.74
N PHE A 114 9.80 -5.41 -5.92
CA PHE A 114 10.28 -6.76 -6.20
C PHE A 114 10.29 -7.11 -7.68
N ASP A 115 9.54 -6.40 -8.52
CA ASP A 115 9.50 -6.61 -9.97
C ASP A 115 10.15 -5.49 -10.81
N GLY A 116 10.52 -4.37 -10.19
CA GLY A 116 11.25 -3.26 -10.79
C GLY A 116 10.36 -2.20 -11.45
N ASP A 117 9.05 -2.20 -11.18
CA ASP A 117 8.10 -1.26 -11.76
C ASP A 117 8.00 0.09 -11.01
N SER A 118 8.71 0.20 -9.87
CA SER A 118 8.74 1.36 -8.96
C SER A 118 7.50 1.53 -8.08
N ASP A 119 6.57 0.57 -8.11
CA ASP A 119 5.49 0.50 -7.13
C ASP A 119 5.94 -0.30 -5.90
N THR A 120 5.39 0.04 -4.74
CA THR A 120 5.68 -0.71 -3.52
C THR A 120 4.93 -2.04 -3.52
N ASP A 121 5.65 -3.14 -3.66
CA ASP A 121 5.14 -4.50 -3.48
C ASP A 121 5.21 -4.93 -2.01
N PHE A 122 4.65 -6.11 -1.72
CA PHE A 122 4.91 -6.77 -0.44
C PHE A 122 5.09 -8.29 -0.57
N ALA A 123 5.87 -8.86 0.33
CA ALA A 123 6.02 -10.29 0.50
C ALA A 123 5.57 -10.70 1.89
N ALA A 124 4.92 -11.86 1.96
CA ALA A 124 4.41 -12.42 3.20
C ALA A 124 4.90 -13.85 3.41
N LEU A 125 5.26 -14.16 4.65
CA LEU A 125 5.61 -15.51 5.09
C LEU A 125 4.46 -16.12 5.88
N ASP A 126 3.99 -17.27 5.41
CA ASP A 126 3.03 -18.09 6.13
C ASP A 126 3.73 -18.79 7.31
N ARG A 127 3.16 -18.61 8.51
CA ARG A 127 3.75 -19.11 9.75
C ARG A 127 3.82 -20.64 9.80
N TYR A 128 2.86 -21.33 9.21
CA TYR A 128 2.63 -22.76 9.41
C TYR A 128 3.32 -23.62 8.37
N ASN A 129 3.26 -23.22 7.10
CA ASN A 129 3.86 -24.00 6.01
C ASN A 129 5.20 -23.40 5.53
N GLY A 130 5.59 -22.21 5.99
CA GLY A 130 6.83 -21.54 5.61
C GLY A 130 6.84 -21.03 4.17
N LEU A 131 5.68 -20.95 3.53
CA LEU A 131 5.54 -20.44 2.17
C LEU A 131 5.75 -18.94 2.15
N LEU A 132 6.75 -18.50 1.37
CA LEU A 132 6.93 -17.10 1.00
C LEU A 132 6.10 -16.83 -0.26
N SER A 133 5.20 -15.86 -0.19
CA SER A 133 4.45 -15.36 -1.35
C SER A 133 4.79 -13.88 -1.56
N VAL A 134 4.99 -13.48 -2.82
CA VAL A 134 5.17 -12.09 -3.23
C VAL A 134 3.87 -11.62 -3.89
N PHE A 135 3.44 -10.41 -3.55
CA PHE A 135 2.26 -9.74 -4.03
C PHE A 135 2.70 -8.46 -4.74
N LEU A 136 2.52 -8.45 -6.05
CA LEU A 136 2.89 -7.31 -6.88
C LEU A 136 1.77 -6.28 -6.83
N ASN A 137 2.10 -5.08 -6.39
CA ASN A 137 1.24 -3.93 -6.53
C ASN A 137 1.32 -3.45 -7.98
N GLN A 138 0.23 -2.91 -8.51
CA GLN A 138 0.18 -2.41 -9.87
C GLN A 138 -0.59 -1.11 -9.83
N LEU A 139 0.12 -0.04 -9.48
CA LEU A 139 -0.41 1.29 -9.68
C LEU A 139 -0.47 1.50 -11.19
N VAL A 140 -1.52 2.20 -11.64
CA VAL A 140 -1.59 2.56 -13.06
C VAL A 140 -0.28 3.30 -13.37
N PRO A 141 0.53 2.86 -14.35
CA PRO A 141 1.83 3.46 -14.60
C PRO A 141 1.66 4.97 -14.68
N GLN A 142 2.25 5.69 -13.74
CA GLN A 142 2.42 7.12 -13.94
C GLN A 142 3.24 7.21 -15.24
N PRO A 143 2.79 7.91 -16.28
CA PRO A 143 3.59 8.06 -17.48
C PRO A 143 4.97 8.52 -17.03
N ARG A 144 6.00 7.69 -17.25
CA ARG A 144 7.36 8.22 -17.18
C ARG A 144 7.33 9.38 -18.15
N SER A 145 7.83 10.55 -17.77
CA SER A 145 7.73 11.78 -18.58
C SER A 145 8.25 11.66 -20.04
N ALA A 146 8.83 10.52 -20.41
CA ALA A 146 9.29 10.15 -21.74
C ALA A 146 8.74 8.81 -22.30
N ASP A 147 7.98 8.02 -21.53
CA ASP A 147 7.26 6.83 -22.02
C ASP A 147 5.87 7.30 -22.48
N LEU A 148 5.77 7.54 -23.78
CA LEU A 148 4.60 8.15 -24.40
C LEU A 148 3.63 7.09 -24.92
N ASN A 149 4.08 5.86 -25.13
CA ASN A 149 3.26 4.76 -25.62
C ASN A 149 2.79 3.79 -24.51
N PHE A 150 3.22 4.03 -23.27
CA PHE A 150 2.89 3.26 -22.06
C PHE A 150 3.32 1.79 -22.12
N ASP A 151 4.41 1.48 -22.83
CA ASP A 151 4.95 0.12 -22.92
C ASP A 151 6.06 -0.18 -21.92
N GLN A 152 6.31 0.75 -20.99
CA GLN A 152 7.30 0.69 -19.92
C GLN A 152 8.76 0.74 -20.41
N ARG A 153 8.99 1.01 -21.69
CA ARG A 153 10.31 1.24 -22.27
C ARG A 153 10.43 2.71 -22.67
N ILE A 154 11.65 3.23 -22.57
CA ILE A 154 11.99 4.51 -23.19
C ILE A 154 12.78 4.17 -24.45
N ASP A 155 12.10 4.14 -25.59
CA ASP A 155 12.70 3.79 -26.86
C ASP A 155 12.20 4.65 -28.03
N PHE A 156 12.50 4.22 -29.26
CA PHE A 156 12.16 5.00 -30.45
C PHE A 156 10.65 5.04 -30.72
N LEU A 157 9.87 4.14 -30.12
CA LEU A 157 8.43 4.09 -30.26
C LEU A 157 7.75 5.25 -29.53
N ASP A 158 8.34 5.76 -28.45
CA ASP A 158 7.86 6.98 -27.76
C ASP A 158 7.96 8.21 -28.65
N LEU A 159 9.06 8.32 -29.42
CA LEU A 159 9.23 9.39 -30.41
C LEU A 159 8.19 9.34 -31.54
N LEU A 160 7.70 8.14 -31.88
CA LEU A 160 6.63 8.01 -32.87
C LEU A 160 5.30 8.53 -32.34
N GLU A 161 5.08 8.54 -31.02
CA GLU A 161 3.89 9.12 -30.42
C GLU A 161 3.88 10.66 -30.56
N ILE A 162 5.03 11.30 -30.34
CA ILE A 162 5.20 12.76 -30.59
C ILE A 162 4.88 13.11 -32.06
N GLN A 163 5.31 12.26 -33.00
CA GLN A 163 5.09 12.50 -34.43
C GLN A 163 3.61 12.44 -34.83
N LYS A 164 2.79 11.65 -34.13
CA LYS A 164 1.33 11.58 -34.38
C LYS A 164 0.63 12.88 -33.96
N GLU A 165 1.11 13.54 -32.92
CA GLU A 165 0.52 14.79 -32.41
C GLU A 165 0.89 16.02 -33.27
N TRP A 166 1.97 15.96 -34.05
CA TRP A 166 2.50 17.12 -34.81
C TRP A 166 1.99 17.23 -36.26
N GLY A 167 1.14 16.32 -36.73
CA GLY A 167 0.30 16.49 -37.92
C GLY A 167 1.01 16.45 -39.29
N THR A 168 0.40 15.74 -40.24
CA THR A 168 0.71 15.86 -41.68
C THR A 168 0.04 17.12 -42.27
N GLU A 169 0.46 18.32 -41.89
CA GLU A 169 0.12 19.52 -42.66
C GLU A 169 1.24 19.83 -43.65
N VAL A 170 1.14 19.27 -44.85
CA VAL A 170 1.77 19.85 -46.04
C VAL A 170 0.66 20.26 -46.99
N SER A 171 0.03 21.40 -46.73
CA SER A 171 -0.73 22.08 -47.78
C SER A 171 0.27 22.73 -48.74
N GLY A 172 0.36 22.17 -49.95
CA GLY A 172 1.25 22.66 -51.01
C GLY A 172 0.91 24.08 -51.47
N PRO A 173 1.86 24.80 -52.10
CA PRO A 173 1.66 26.19 -52.51
C PRO A 173 0.60 26.31 -53.62
N LYS A 174 -0.23 27.37 -53.52
CA LYS A 174 -1.28 27.75 -54.47
C LYS A 174 -0.73 28.21 -55.82
#